data_AF-A0A9P8UUE0-F1
#
_entry.id   AF-A0A9P8UUE0-F1
#
_cell.length_a   1.000
_cell.length_b   1.000
_cell.length_c   1.000
_cell.angle_alpha   90.00
_cell.angle_beta   90.00
_cell.angle_gamma   90.00
#
_symmetry.space_group_name_H-M   'P 1'
#
loop_
_entity.id
_entity.type
_entity.pdbx_description
1 polymer ?
#
loop_
_entity_poly.entity_id
_entity_poly.type
_entity_poly.pdbx_seq_one_letter_code
_entity_poly.pdbx_strand_id
1 'polypeptide(L)'
;MMFGAPTHRLEEYLRMMARVLEIDGQFLYLPGCMIISFDDLSTHTTEVKIVRSVQGVNLGKLKDSHEIYKEVLHDVVPVDEAIVRLDDIIKSKDKFNPWFRVLMMGLASATVAPFAFDGRPIDMPICFLLGSLLGFLQLIVAPKSDVYTNVFEIGAAVLTSFLARAFGSIQGGELFCFSAIAQSSICLILPGYLVLCAALELQSKAIVPGSIRMVYAIIYSLFLGFGITIGTAIYGWIDDNATSSTTCSNTLDSHWNFLFVPAFAFCLTYVNQAKWKQMPVMILIALVGYIVNFFLSKKFPNSTQICNTISAFAVGICANLYSRLRHGVAAAALLPAIFVLVPSGLAATGSLLSGLSTANELTNSTSTVNGTSTVAVSSDSSLDTIVFNVAASMIEIAVGITVGRIEKGNRLRYTHCSHAFSMCFAVEVTP
;
A
#
# COMPACT_ATOMS: atom_id res chain seq x y z
N MET A 1 -9.43 -14.61 2.33
CA MET A 1 -9.11 -13.94 1.05
C MET A 1 -9.88 -12.65 0.88
N MET A 2 -11.21 -12.66 0.92
CA MET A 2 -12.07 -11.45 0.78
C MET A 2 -11.69 -10.25 1.67
N PHE A 3 -11.25 -10.48 2.91
CA PHE A 3 -11.01 -9.42 3.90
C PHE A 3 -9.55 -8.97 4.02
N GLY A 4 -8.66 -9.46 3.16
CA GLY A 4 -7.26 -8.98 3.11
C GLY A 4 -6.32 -9.67 4.09
N ALA A 5 -6.60 -10.92 4.45
CA ALA A 5 -5.71 -11.74 5.27
C ALA A 5 -4.35 -11.98 4.58
N PRO A 6 -3.21 -11.95 5.31
CA PRO A 6 -1.90 -12.31 4.75
C PRO A 6 -1.92 -13.76 4.25
N THR A 7 -1.54 -13.98 3.00
CA THR A 7 -1.81 -15.28 2.37
C THR A 7 -0.80 -16.34 2.74
N HIS A 8 0.44 -15.96 3.08
CA HIS A 8 1.44 -16.90 3.60
C HIS A 8 1.02 -17.65 4.86
N ARG A 9 0.11 -17.08 5.67
CA ARG A 9 -0.42 -17.75 6.88
C ARG A 9 -1.72 -18.49 6.63
N LEU A 10 -2.37 -18.23 5.50
CA LEU A 10 -3.73 -18.71 5.25
C LEU A 10 -3.76 -20.22 5.04
N GLU A 11 -2.77 -20.78 4.34
CA GLU A 11 -2.57 -22.23 4.23
C GLU A 11 -2.31 -22.89 5.58
N GLU A 12 -1.47 -22.28 6.42
CA GLU A 12 -1.17 -22.79 7.75
C GLU A 12 -2.40 -22.76 8.67
N TYR A 13 -3.19 -21.69 8.63
CA TYR A 13 -4.44 -21.59 9.37
C TYR A 13 -5.43 -22.68 8.97
N LEU A 14 -5.61 -22.93 7.67
CA LEU A 14 -6.51 -23.99 7.18
C LEU A 14 -5.99 -25.38 7.54
N ARG A 15 -4.67 -25.61 7.45
CA ARG A 15 -4.06 -26.88 7.87
C ARG A 15 -4.25 -27.14 9.37
N MET A 16 -4.14 -26.10 10.20
CA MET A 16 -4.42 -26.22 11.64
C MET A 16 -5.90 -26.50 11.91
N MET A 17 -6.83 -25.87 11.19
CA MET A 17 -8.26 -26.17 11.30
C MET A 17 -8.59 -27.59 10.88
N ALA A 18 -8.06 -28.04 9.75
CA ALA A 18 -8.25 -29.41 9.28
C ALA A 18 -7.81 -30.43 10.34
N ARG A 19 -6.67 -30.17 11.00
CA ARG A 19 -6.19 -31.01 12.10
C ARG A 19 -7.12 -31.01 13.33
N VAL A 20 -7.65 -29.86 13.74
CA VAL A 20 -8.58 -29.79 14.88
C VAL A 20 -9.91 -30.46 14.56
N LEU A 21 -10.35 -30.38 13.30
CA LEU A 21 -11.57 -31.03 12.81
C LEU A 21 -11.38 -32.51 12.45
N GLU A 22 -10.18 -33.05 12.60
CA GLU A 22 -9.81 -34.42 12.22
C GLU A 22 -10.10 -34.75 10.74
N ILE A 23 -9.88 -33.76 9.85
CA ILE A 23 -10.05 -33.88 8.40
C ILE A 23 -8.67 -33.86 7.71
N ASP A 24 -8.42 -34.81 6.82
CA ASP A 24 -7.25 -34.81 5.95
C ASP A 24 -7.45 -33.87 4.75
N GLY A 25 -6.70 -32.78 4.74
CA GLY A 25 -6.84 -31.72 3.74
C GLY A 25 -5.51 -31.13 3.30
N GLN A 26 -5.38 -30.91 1.99
CA GLN A 26 -4.29 -30.15 1.39
C GLN A 26 -4.82 -28.81 0.87
N PHE A 27 -4.06 -27.75 1.14
CA PHE A 27 -4.46 -26.39 0.83
C PHE A 27 -3.34 -25.72 0.03
N LEU A 28 -3.67 -25.19 -1.13
CA LEU A 28 -2.77 -24.43 -1.98
C LEU A 28 -3.41 -23.08 -2.33
N TYR A 29 -2.70 -22.00 -2.00
CA TYR A 29 -3.12 -20.65 -2.33
C TYR A 29 -2.45 -20.16 -3.62
N LEU A 30 -3.27 -19.63 -4.53
CA LEU A 30 -2.83 -18.84 -5.68
C LEU A 30 -3.55 -17.47 -5.65
N PRO A 31 -2.94 -16.38 -6.13
CA PRO A 31 -3.62 -15.09 -6.16
C PRO A 31 -4.95 -15.17 -6.92
N GLY A 32 -6.06 -14.99 -6.20
CA GLY A 32 -7.42 -15.03 -6.76
C GLY A 32 -8.12 -16.39 -6.68
N CYS A 33 -7.45 -17.48 -6.28
CA CYS A 33 -8.09 -18.76 -6.01
C CYS A 33 -7.41 -19.58 -4.91
N MET A 34 -8.20 -20.36 -4.20
CA MET A 34 -7.70 -21.36 -3.26
C MET A 34 -8.13 -22.74 -3.74
N ILE A 35 -7.16 -23.62 -3.87
CA ILE A 35 -7.38 -25.02 -4.21
C ILE A 35 -7.34 -25.79 -2.90
N ILE A 36 -8.43 -26.49 -2.63
CA ILE A 36 -8.63 -27.30 -1.43
C ILE A 36 -8.85 -28.73 -1.90
N SER A 37 -8.04 -29.66 -1.41
CA SER A 37 -8.22 -31.09 -1.64
C SER A 37 -8.55 -31.75 -0.32
N PHE A 38 -9.69 -32.42 -0.24
CA PHE A 38 -10.05 -33.28 0.87
C PHE A 38 -9.77 -34.73 0.47
N ASP A 39 -9.07 -35.45 1.34
CA ASP A 39 -8.79 -36.88 1.14
C ASP A 39 -9.74 -37.69 2.00
N ASP A 40 -10.40 -38.67 1.40
CA ASP A 40 -11.23 -39.63 2.13
C ASP A 40 -10.51 -40.99 2.15
N LEU A 41 -9.90 -41.27 3.30
CA LEU A 41 -9.19 -42.52 3.57
C LEU A 41 -10.08 -43.77 3.40
N SER A 42 -11.40 -43.64 3.57
CA SER A 42 -12.31 -44.78 3.51
C SER A 42 -12.65 -45.20 2.08
N THR A 43 -12.72 -44.24 1.15
CA THR A 43 -13.06 -44.48 -0.26
C THR A 43 -11.86 -44.38 -1.19
N HIS A 44 -10.69 -43.97 -0.68
CA HIS A 44 -9.51 -43.62 -1.48
C HIS A 44 -9.82 -42.62 -2.60
N THR A 45 -10.77 -41.70 -2.34
CA THR A 45 -11.13 -40.66 -3.29
C THR A 45 -10.67 -39.30 -2.79
N THR A 46 -10.27 -38.44 -3.74
CA THR A 46 -9.87 -37.06 -3.45
C THR A 46 -10.89 -36.12 -4.06
N GLU A 47 -11.52 -35.28 -3.23
CA GLU A 47 -12.41 -34.22 -3.68
C GLU A 47 -11.64 -32.90 -3.73
N VAL A 48 -11.47 -32.35 -4.93
CA VAL A 48 -10.80 -31.05 -5.14
C VAL A 48 -11.83 -29.95 -5.36
N LYS A 49 -11.83 -28.94 -4.50
CA LYS A 49 -12.66 -27.73 -4.59
C LYS A 49 -11.80 -26.51 -4.87
N ILE A 50 -12.23 -25.70 -5.85
CA ILE A 50 -11.57 -24.44 -6.19
C ILE A 50 -12.48 -23.29 -5.76
N VAL A 51 -12.00 -22.49 -4.81
CA VAL A 51 -12.72 -21.30 -4.31
C VAL A 51 -12.08 -20.05 -4.89
N ARG A 52 -12.82 -19.33 -5.75
CA ARG A 52 -12.38 -18.04 -6.31
C ARG A 52 -12.96 -16.88 -5.51
N SER A 53 -12.13 -15.87 -5.24
CA SER A 53 -12.53 -14.68 -4.50
C SER A 53 -11.73 -13.48 -5.00
N VAL A 54 -12.43 -12.37 -5.26
CA VAL A 54 -11.77 -11.08 -5.45
C VAL A 54 -11.07 -10.69 -4.14
N GLN A 55 -9.85 -10.17 -4.23
CA GLN A 55 -9.11 -9.70 -3.07
C GLN A 55 -9.61 -8.31 -2.69
N GLY A 56 -9.91 -8.11 -1.41
CA GLY A 56 -10.32 -6.83 -0.85
C GLY A 56 -9.70 -6.64 0.53
N VAL A 57 -9.80 -5.43 1.07
CA VAL A 57 -9.31 -5.11 2.42
C VAL A 57 -10.48 -4.61 3.24
N ASN A 58 -10.85 -5.37 4.27
CA ASN A 58 -11.84 -4.96 5.26
C ASN A 58 -11.34 -5.38 6.64
N LEU A 59 -10.71 -4.43 7.34
CA LEU A 59 -10.02 -4.71 8.60
C LEU A 59 -10.98 -5.15 9.71
N GLY A 60 -12.20 -4.61 9.71
CA GLY A 60 -13.23 -4.97 10.68
C GLY A 60 -13.67 -6.42 10.55
N LYS A 61 -14.07 -6.83 9.34
CA LYS A 61 -14.48 -8.21 9.06
C LYS A 61 -13.32 -9.20 9.20
N LEU A 62 -12.11 -8.79 8.80
CA LEU A 62 -10.91 -9.60 8.98
C LEU A 62 -10.65 -9.95 10.44
N LYS A 63 -10.81 -8.98 11.34
CA LYS A 63 -10.65 -9.22 12.78
C LYS A 63 -11.68 -10.22 13.28
N ASP A 64 -12.94 -10.08 12.86
CA ASP A 64 -14.04 -10.92 13.33
C ASP A 64 -13.92 -12.36 12.84
N SER A 65 -13.58 -12.55 11.57
CA SER A 65 -13.30 -13.89 11.04
C SER A 65 -12.10 -14.53 11.74
N HIS A 66 -11.07 -13.76 12.11
CA HIS A 66 -9.93 -14.29 12.84
C HIS A 66 -10.24 -14.62 14.32
N GLU A 67 -11.18 -13.89 14.92
CA GLU A 67 -11.68 -14.15 16.27
C GLU A 67 -12.44 -15.49 16.31
N ILE A 68 -13.38 -15.70 15.37
CA ILE A 68 -14.08 -16.99 15.21
C ILE A 68 -13.10 -18.13 14.97
N TYR A 69 -12.12 -17.95 14.08
CA TYR A 69 -11.07 -18.94 13.84
C TYR A 69 -10.33 -19.35 15.13
N LYS A 70 -9.99 -18.38 15.99
CA LYS A 70 -9.33 -18.65 17.27
C LYS A 70 -10.24 -19.34 18.26
N GLU A 71 -11.51 -18.96 18.32
CA GLU A 71 -12.50 -19.59 19.20
C GLU A 71 -12.70 -21.06 18.85
N VAL A 72 -12.78 -21.39 17.55
CA VAL A 72 -12.85 -22.78 17.08
C VAL A 72 -11.55 -23.53 17.36
N LEU A 73 -10.39 -22.92 17.13
CA LEU A 73 -9.09 -23.56 17.39
C LEU A 73 -8.90 -23.96 18.87
N HIS A 74 -9.49 -23.22 19.80
CA HIS A 74 -9.39 -23.48 21.24
C HIS A 74 -10.62 -24.19 21.81
N ASP A 75 -11.48 -24.77 20.95
CA ASP A 75 -12.72 -25.46 21.33
C ASP A 75 -13.65 -24.62 22.23
N VAL A 76 -13.65 -23.29 22.08
CA VAL A 76 -14.52 -22.38 22.82
C VAL A 76 -15.93 -22.36 22.23
N VAL A 77 -16.03 -22.51 20.90
CA VAL A 77 -17.29 -22.45 20.14
C VAL A 77 -17.36 -23.65 19.19
N PRO A 78 -18.49 -24.38 19.12
CA PRO A 78 -18.66 -25.49 18.20
C PRO A 78 -18.70 -25.01 16.73
N VAL A 79 -18.31 -25.91 15.83
CA VAL A 79 -18.16 -25.63 14.39
C VAL A 79 -19.48 -25.15 13.76
N ASP A 80 -20.61 -25.74 14.13
CA ASP A 80 -21.93 -25.37 13.59
C ASP A 80 -22.28 -23.91 13.90
N GLU A 81 -22.02 -23.46 15.13
CA GLU A 81 -22.24 -22.08 15.53
C GLU A 81 -21.25 -21.14 14.82
N ALA A 82 -19.99 -21.55 14.69
CA ALA A 82 -18.97 -20.77 13.99
C ALA A 82 -19.30 -20.55 12.51
N ILE A 83 -19.90 -21.55 11.83
CA ILE A 83 -20.35 -21.43 10.44
C ILE A 83 -21.44 -20.37 10.31
N VAL A 84 -22.45 -20.37 11.20
CA VAL A 84 -23.53 -19.36 11.18
C VAL A 84 -22.97 -17.96 11.41
N ARG A 85 -22.12 -17.79 12.44
CA ARG A 85 -21.47 -16.50 12.72
C ARG A 85 -20.60 -16.02 11.54
N LEU A 86 -19.91 -16.93 10.86
CA LEU A 86 -19.08 -16.60 9.70
C LEU A 86 -19.93 -16.16 8.51
N ASP A 87 -21.04 -16.83 8.24
CA ASP A 87 -21.99 -16.47 7.19
C ASP A 87 -22.62 -15.10 7.44
N ASP A 88 -22.98 -14.80 8.69
CA ASP A 88 -23.46 -13.48 9.11
C ASP A 88 -22.43 -12.37 8.82
N ILE A 89 -21.14 -12.63 9.06
CA ILE A 89 -20.07 -11.67 8.74
C ILE A 89 -19.95 -11.46 7.22
N ILE A 90 -20.06 -12.52 6.43
CA ILE A 90 -20.01 -12.43 4.97
C ILE A 90 -21.19 -11.60 4.45
N LYS A 91 -22.41 -11.88 4.93
CA LYS A 91 -23.65 -11.20 4.54
C LYS A 91 -23.79 -9.79 5.12
N SER A 92 -23.10 -9.49 6.22
CA SER A 92 -23.17 -8.17 6.84
C SER A 92 -22.77 -7.05 5.87
N LYS A 93 -23.45 -5.91 5.95
CA LYS A 93 -23.07 -4.73 5.15
C LYS A 93 -21.72 -4.17 5.61
N ASP A 94 -21.01 -3.51 4.70
CA ASP A 94 -19.87 -2.69 5.07
C ASP A 94 -20.26 -1.66 6.13
N LYS A 95 -19.36 -1.44 7.08
CA LYS A 95 -19.64 -0.58 8.25
C LYS A 95 -19.83 0.89 7.87
N PHE A 96 -19.02 1.37 6.93
CA PHE A 96 -19.06 2.75 6.48
C PHE A 96 -19.66 2.88 5.07
N ASN A 97 -20.53 3.88 4.89
CA ASN A 97 -21.24 4.14 3.64
C ASN A 97 -20.24 4.55 2.52
N PRO A 98 -20.41 4.08 1.28
CA PRO A 98 -19.46 4.35 0.19
C PRO A 98 -19.32 5.84 -0.12
N TRP A 99 -20.41 6.62 -0.07
CA TRP A 99 -20.36 8.07 -0.28
C TRP A 99 -19.49 8.81 0.73
N PHE A 100 -19.55 8.44 2.00
CA PHE A 100 -18.71 9.06 3.01
C PHE A 100 -17.26 8.55 2.93
N ARG A 101 -17.03 7.32 2.44
CA ARG A 101 -15.69 6.83 2.11
C ARG A 101 -15.04 7.68 1.00
N VAL A 102 -15.81 8.11 -0.01
CA VAL A 102 -15.31 9.03 -1.06
C VAL A 102 -14.81 10.33 -0.45
N LEU A 103 -15.59 10.93 0.46
CA LEU A 103 -15.19 12.16 1.17
C LEU A 103 -13.91 11.95 2.00
N MET A 104 -13.82 10.83 2.72
CA MET A 104 -12.64 10.48 3.50
C MET A 104 -11.41 10.22 2.63
N MET A 105 -11.61 9.74 1.40
CA MET A 105 -10.55 9.56 0.41
C MET A 105 -10.02 10.91 -0.09
N GLY A 106 -10.90 11.88 -0.34
CA GLY A 106 -10.49 13.27 -0.59
C GLY A 106 -9.72 13.88 0.58
N LEU A 107 -10.19 13.68 1.82
CA LEU A 107 -9.51 14.19 3.01
C LEU A 107 -8.14 13.52 3.21
N ALA A 108 -8.01 12.23 2.87
CA ALA A 108 -6.73 11.54 2.86
C ALA A 108 -5.76 12.16 1.83
N SER A 109 -6.21 12.48 0.61
CA SER A 109 -5.38 13.18 -0.38
C SER A 109 -4.98 14.60 0.05
N ALA A 110 -5.85 15.33 0.73
CA ALA A 110 -5.51 16.66 1.26
C ALA A 110 -4.51 16.61 2.42
N THR A 111 -4.61 15.60 3.28
CA THR A 111 -3.74 15.45 4.46
C THR A 111 -2.38 14.82 4.13
N VAL A 112 -2.25 14.07 3.03
CA VAL A 112 -0.95 13.52 2.58
C VAL A 112 -0.07 14.55 1.89
N ALA A 113 -0.66 15.55 1.24
CA ALA A 113 0.08 16.55 0.46
C ALA A 113 1.20 17.27 1.26
N PRO A 114 0.98 17.77 2.50
CA PRO A 114 1.99 18.56 3.21
C PRO A 114 3.18 17.74 3.69
N PHE A 115 2.95 16.51 4.19
CA PHE A 115 4.03 15.74 4.83
C PHE A 115 4.83 14.86 3.87
N ALA A 116 4.23 14.47 2.73
CA ALA A 116 4.86 13.55 1.78
C ALA A 116 5.35 14.24 0.50
N PHE A 117 4.72 15.33 0.08
CA PHE A 117 4.97 15.99 -1.20
C PHE A 117 5.18 17.50 -1.06
N ASP A 118 5.49 17.97 0.15
CA ASP A 118 5.78 19.38 0.43
C ASP A 118 4.69 20.37 -0.03
N GLY A 119 3.43 19.91 -0.03
CA GLY A 119 2.28 20.68 -0.51
C GLY A 119 1.96 21.91 0.34
N ARG A 120 1.52 22.98 -0.32
CA ARG A 120 1.09 24.22 0.35
C ARG A 120 -0.32 24.06 0.92
N PRO A 121 -0.69 24.86 1.93
CA PRO A 121 -2.06 24.82 2.45
C PRO A 121 -3.09 25.29 1.41
N ILE A 122 -2.64 26.09 0.44
CA ILE A 122 -3.47 26.53 -0.70
C ILE A 122 -3.77 25.40 -1.69
N ASP A 123 -2.91 24.37 -1.76
CA ASP A 123 -3.09 23.21 -2.65
C ASP A 123 -4.12 22.21 -2.07
N MET A 124 -4.31 22.18 -0.74
CA MET A 124 -5.15 21.21 -0.05
C MET A 124 -6.59 21.09 -0.56
N PRO A 125 -7.33 22.18 -0.87
CA PRO A 125 -8.70 22.07 -1.39
C PRO A 125 -8.74 21.40 -2.77
N ILE A 126 -7.73 21.62 -3.61
CA ILE A 126 -7.63 20.99 -4.93
C ILE A 126 -7.27 19.51 -4.77
N CYS A 127 -6.33 19.19 -3.89
CA CYS A 127 -6.01 17.81 -3.52
C CYS A 127 -7.25 17.06 -2.99
N PHE A 128 -8.07 17.73 -2.17
CA PHE A 128 -9.33 17.18 -1.66
C PHE A 128 -10.32 16.87 -2.80
N LEU A 129 -10.46 17.80 -3.75
CA LEU A 129 -11.38 17.65 -4.88
C LEU A 129 -10.95 16.52 -5.81
N LEU A 130 -9.67 16.46 -6.18
CA LEU A 130 -9.13 15.41 -7.05
C LEU A 130 -9.10 14.03 -6.35
N GLY A 131 -8.78 13.99 -5.05
CA GLY A 131 -8.87 12.75 -4.25
C GLY A 131 -10.32 12.26 -4.10
N SER A 132 -11.28 13.16 -3.94
CA SER A 132 -12.71 12.83 -3.92
C SER A 132 -13.18 12.32 -5.28
N LEU A 133 -12.71 12.94 -6.38
CA LEU A 133 -12.98 12.48 -7.74
C LEU A 133 -12.44 11.05 -7.94
N LEU A 134 -11.19 10.79 -7.54
CA LEU A 134 -10.61 9.45 -7.59
C LEU A 134 -11.43 8.44 -6.78
N GLY A 135 -11.85 8.80 -5.57
CA GLY A 135 -12.67 7.94 -4.72
C GLY A 135 -14.06 7.67 -5.31
N PHE A 136 -14.66 8.66 -5.96
CA PHE A 136 -15.91 8.49 -6.68
C PHE A 136 -15.75 7.48 -7.83
N LEU A 137 -14.70 7.61 -8.64
CA LEU A 137 -14.39 6.69 -9.72
C LEU A 137 -14.13 5.26 -9.20
N GLN A 138 -13.38 5.13 -8.10
CA GLN A 138 -13.03 3.83 -7.51
C GLN A 138 -14.21 3.13 -6.83
N LEU A 139 -15.00 3.83 -6.03
CA LEU A 139 -16.02 3.20 -5.17
C LEU A 139 -17.41 3.15 -5.79
N ILE A 140 -17.71 4.00 -6.78
CA ILE A 140 -19.06 4.13 -7.36
C ILE A 140 -19.08 3.75 -8.84
N VAL A 141 -18.05 4.12 -9.62
CA VAL A 141 -18.03 3.89 -11.07
C VAL A 141 -17.43 2.53 -11.41
N ALA A 142 -16.26 2.17 -10.85
CA ALA A 142 -15.61 0.89 -11.10
C ALA A 142 -16.50 -0.34 -10.82
N PRO A 143 -17.15 -0.48 -9.65
CA PRO A 143 -17.97 -1.66 -9.38
C PRO A 143 -19.24 -1.78 -10.24
N LYS A 144 -19.59 -0.77 -11.06
CA LYS A 144 -20.74 -0.83 -11.97
C LYS A 144 -20.42 -1.49 -13.31
N SER A 145 -19.15 -1.55 -13.71
CA SER A 145 -18.73 -2.08 -15.01
C SER A 145 -17.37 -2.77 -14.91
N ASP A 146 -17.33 -4.05 -15.30
CA ASP A 146 -16.10 -4.82 -15.36
C ASP A 146 -15.11 -4.22 -16.38
N VAL A 147 -15.61 -3.62 -17.47
CA VAL A 147 -14.78 -2.95 -18.48
C VAL A 147 -14.06 -1.75 -17.88
N TYR A 148 -14.76 -0.94 -17.07
CA TYR A 148 -14.16 0.22 -16.44
C TYR A 148 -13.15 -0.18 -15.36
N THR A 149 -13.43 -1.25 -14.61
CA THR A 149 -12.49 -1.77 -13.59
C THR A 149 -11.14 -2.14 -14.20
N ASN A 150 -11.09 -2.67 -15.42
CA ASN A 150 -9.84 -3.05 -16.08
C ASN A 150 -9.00 -1.88 -16.62
N VAL A 151 -9.60 -0.69 -16.78
CA VAL A 151 -8.94 0.51 -17.34
C VAL A 151 -8.88 1.65 -16.32
N PHE A 152 -9.41 1.41 -15.11
CA PHE A 152 -9.58 2.42 -14.07
C PHE A 152 -8.25 3.07 -13.70
N GLU A 153 -7.18 2.29 -13.57
CA GLU A 153 -5.85 2.75 -13.19
C GLU A 153 -5.32 3.82 -14.14
N ILE A 154 -5.36 3.53 -15.44
CA ILE A 154 -4.88 4.43 -16.48
C ILE A 154 -5.81 5.63 -16.58
N GLY A 155 -7.12 5.40 -16.65
CA GLY A 155 -8.11 6.47 -16.80
C GLY A 155 -8.10 7.48 -15.65
N ALA A 156 -7.97 6.99 -14.42
CA ALA A 156 -7.91 7.84 -13.24
C ALA A 156 -6.59 8.63 -13.17
N ALA A 157 -5.45 8.00 -13.52
CA ALA A 157 -4.15 8.67 -13.58
C ALA A 157 -4.12 9.77 -14.65
N VAL A 158 -4.65 9.50 -15.85
CA VAL A 158 -4.78 10.49 -16.93
C VAL A 158 -5.62 11.67 -16.49
N LEU A 159 -6.81 11.42 -15.94
CA LEU A 159 -7.73 12.49 -15.52
C LEU A 159 -7.17 13.34 -14.39
N THR A 160 -6.63 12.72 -13.34
CA THR A 160 -6.06 13.44 -12.19
C THR A 160 -4.79 14.20 -12.57
N SER A 161 -3.94 13.66 -13.44
CA SER A 161 -2.71 14.34 -13.89
C SER A 161 -2.99 15.50 -14.84
N PHE A 162 -3.97 15.33 -15.74
CA PHE A 162 -4.47 16.41 -16.59
C PHE A 162 -4.98 17.58 -15.76
N LEU A 163 -5.88 17.30 -14.80
CA LEU A 163 -6.44 18.33 -13.92
C LEU A 163 -5.38 18.93 -13.00
N ALA A 164 -4.44 18.13 -12.49
CA ALA A 164 -3.35 18.64 -11.67
C ALA A 164 -2.46 19.63 -12.44
N ARG A 165 -2.13 19.34 -13.71
CA ARG A 165 -1.37 20.27 -14.56
C ARG A 165 -2.19 21.52 -14.91
N ALA A 166 -3.50 21.36 -15.14
CA ALA A 166 -4.41 22.47 -15.36
C ALA A 166 -4.46 23.45 -14.18
N PHE A 167 -4.71 22.94 -12.97
CA PHE A 167 -4.71 23.77 -11.77
C PHE A 167 -3.31 24.32 -11.45
N GLY A 168 -2.27 23.52 -11.67
CA GLY A 168 -0.88 23.94 -11.47
C GLY A 168 -0.43 25.04 -12.43
N SER A 169 -1.04 25.21 -13.61
CA SER A 169 -0.66 26.26 -14.58
C SER A 169 -1.30 27.63 -14.30
N ILE A 170 -2.29 27.68 -13.40
CA ILE A 170 -3.02 28.92 -13.08
C ILE A 170 -2.04 29.99 -12.57
N GLN A 171 -2.12 31.20 -13.13
CA GLN A 171 -1.25 32.33 -12.81
C GLN A 171 0.26 32.02 -12.97
N GLY A 172 0.64 31.27 -14.02
CA GLY A 172 2.04 31.01 -14.34
C GLY A 172 2.75 30.05 -13.38
N GLY A 173 1.99 29.29 -12.58
CA GLY A 173 2.53 28.26 -11.69
C GLY A 173 2.96 28.73 -10.31
N GLU A 174 2.77 30.00 -9.97
CA GLU A 174 3.10 30.51 -8.64
C GLU A 174 2.02 30.19 -7.60
N LEU A 175 0.75 30.09 -8.00
CA LEU A 175 -0.37 29.93 -7.07
C LEU A 175 -0.51 28.49 -6.55
N PHE A 176 -0.46 27.48 -7.44
CA PHE A 176 -0.69 26.08 -7.11
C PHE A 176 0.50 25.19 -7.50
N CYS A 177 0.86 24.23 -6.65
CA CYS A 177 1.98 23.34 -6.94
C CYS A 177 1.51 22.08 -7.68
N PHE A 178 1.90 21.97 -8.96
CA PHE A 178 1.59 20.79 -9.79
C PHE A 178 2.05 19.47 -9.15
N SER A 179 3.30 19.41 -8.68
CA SER A 179 3.91 18.19 -8.14
C SER A 179 3.13 17.64 -6.94
N ALA A 180 2.84 18.51 -5.96
CA ALA A 180 2.07 18.13 -4.78
C ALA A 180 0.64 17.69 -5.12
N ILE A 181 -0.04 18.41 -6.02
CA ILE A 181 -1.42 18.09 -6.41
C ILE A 181 -1.49 16.74 -7.15
N ALA A 182 -0.60 16.52 -8.12
CA ALA A 182 -0.57 15.28 -8.89
C ALA A 182 -0.25 14.06 -8.02
N GLN A 183 0.80 14.12 -7.19
CA GLN A 183 1.23 12.99 -6.37
C GLN A 183 0.24 12.67 -5.23
N SER A 184 -0.30 13.68 -4.56
CA SER A 184 -1.27 13.48 -3.48
C SER A 184 -2.61 12.93 -3.96
N SER A 185 -3.03 13.28 -5.18
CA SER A 185 -4.27 12.78 -5.78
C SER A 185 -4.17 11.29 -6.11
N ILE A 186 -3.01 10.85 -6.63
CA ILE A 186 -2.78 9.45 -7.02
C ILE A 186 -2.38 8.58 -5.82
N CYS A 187 -1.94 9.18 -4.70
CA CYS A 187 -1.41 8.48 -3.52
C CYS A 187 -2.22 7.23 -3.05
N LEU A 188 -3.55 7.28 -3.15
CA LEU A 188 -4.43 6.23 -2.63
C LEU A 188 -4.69 5.09 -3.61
N ILE A 189 -4.39 5.27 -4.90
CA ILE A 189 -4.47 4.21 -5.91
C ILE A 189 -3.17 3.41 -6.02
N LEU A 190 -2.05 3.91 -5.47
CA LEU A 190 -0.77 3.21 -5.60
C LEU A 190 -0.80 1.81 -4.97
N PRO A 191 -0.17 0.82 -5.62
CA PRO A 191 -0.23 -0.57 -5.21
C PRO A 191 0.68 -0.88 -4.00
N GLY A 192 0.90 0.07 -3.08
CA GLY A 192 1.86 -0.07 -1.98
C GLY A 192 1.59 -1.27 -1.07
N TYR A 193 0.32 -1.51 -0.71
CA TYR A 193 -0.06 -2.69 0.05
C TYR A 193 0.17 -4.00 -0.72
N LEU A 194 -0.06 -3.98 -2.04
CA LEU A 194 0.09 -5.15 -2.91
C LEU A 194 1.57 -5.53 -3.04
N VAL A 195 2.46 -4.55 -3.27
CA VAL A 195 3.91 -4.75 -3.32
C VAL A 195 4.42 -5.26 -1.97
N LEU A 196 3.96 -4.68 -0.86
CA LEU A 196 4.37 -5.14 0.46
C LEU A 196 3.95 -6.59 0.71
N CYS A 197 2.69 -6.96 0.43
CA CYS A 197 2.24 -8.34 0.59
C CYS A 197 3.06 -9.30 -0.28
N ALA A 198 3.36 -8.90 -1.52
CA ALA A 198 4.22 -9.65 -2.41
C ALA A 198 5.61 -9.91 -1.80
N ALA A 199 6.24 -8.87 -1.25
CA ALA A 199 7.56 -8.96 -0.62
C ALA A 199 7.54 -9.81 0.66
N LEU A 200 6.52 -9.65 1.51
CA LEU A 200 6.34 -10.46 2.72
C LEU A 200 6.14 -11.94 2.38
N GLU A 201 5.38 -12.25 1.33
CA GLU A 201 5.15 -13.62 0.86
C GLU A 201 6.41 -14.23 0.25
N LEU A 202 7.16 -13.47 -0.54
CA LEU A 202 8.42 -13.92 -1.11
C LEU A 202 9.43 -14.23 0.01
N GLN A 203 9.50 -13.39 1.04
CA GLN A 203 10.35 -13.60 2.20
C GLN A 203 9.92 -14.81 3.05
N SER A 204 8.61 -15.08 3.14
CA SER A 204 8.08 -16.27 3.82
C SER A 204 8.15 -17.54 2.97
N LYS A 205 8.90 -17.53 1.86
CA LYS A 205 9.06 -18.65 0.91
C LYS A 205 7.79 -19.05 0.16
N ALA A 206 6.76 -18.20 0.17
CA ALA A 206 5.57 -18.36 -0.67
C ALA A 206 5.84 -17.73 -2.06
N ILE A 207 6.75 -18.36 -2.81
CA ILE A 207 7.35 -17.79 -4.03
C ILE A 207 6.30 -17.53 -5.11
N VAL A 208 5.37 -18.46 -5.34
CA VAL A 208 4.35 -18.36 -6.40
C VAL A 208 3.39 -17.18 -6.17
N PRO A 209 2.68 -17.06 -5.03
CA PRO A 209 1.78 -15.93 -4.82
C PRO A 209 2.52 -14.59 -4.70
N GLY A 210 3.72 -14.58 -4.11
CA GLY A 210 4.54 -13.38 -3.98
C GLY A 210 5.04 -12.84 -5.32
N SER A 211 5.59 -13.71 -6.18
CA SER A 211 6.12 -13.32 -7.49
C SER A 211 5.04 -12.78 -8.43
N ILE A 212 3.89 -13.45 -8.51
CA ILE A 212 2.76 -13.01 -9.36
C ILE A 212 2.29 -11.61 -8.94
N ARG A 213 2.15 -11.37 -7.62
CA ARG A 213 1.77 -10.05 -7.11
C ARG A 213 2.83 -8.99 -7.38
N MET A 214 4.11 -9.31 -7.23
CA MET A 214 5.20 -8.38 -7.51
C MET A 214 5.18 -7.94 -8.97
N VAL A 215 5.09 -8.88 -9.90
CA VAL A 215 5.00 -8.58 -11.35
C VAL A 215 3.75 -7.76 -11.66
N TYR A 216 2.60 -8.10 -11.08
CA TYR A 216 1.39 -7.30 -11.25
C TYR A 216 1.55 -5.87 -10.72
N ALA A 217 2.21 -5.67 -9.58
CA ALA A 217 2.44 -4.33 -9.03
C ALA A 217 3.39 -3.47 -9.88
N ILE A 218 4.39 -4.09 -10.49
CA ILE A 218 5.31 -3.47 -11.46
C ILE A 218 4.51 -2.98 -12.67
N ILE A 219 3.68 -3.85 -13.27
CA ILE A 219 2.81 -3.49 -14.40
C ILE A 219 1.82 -2.38 -14.00
N TYR A 220 1.24 -2.46 -12.81
CA TYR A 220 0.33 -1.44 -12.28
C TYR A 220 1.02 -0.06 -12.17
N SER A 221 2.27 -0.04 -11.70
CA SER A 221 3.06 1.18 -11.59
C SER A 221 3.41 1.76 -12.96
N LEU A 222 3.68 0.90 -13.96
CA LEU A 222 3.85 1.32 -15.36
C LEU A 222 2.58 1.96 -15.92
N PHE A 223 1.41 1.38 -15.65
CA PHE A 223 0.13 1.97 -16.05
C PHE A 223 -0.13 3.34 -15.42
N LEU A 224 0.20 3.50 -14.13
CA LEU A 224 0.14 4.81 -13.47
C LEU A 224 1.13 5.81 -14.10
N GLY A 225 2.38 5.41 -14.33
CA GLY A 225 3.39 6.26 -14.96
C GLY A 225 2.98 6.72 -16.36
N PHE A 226 2.50 5.79 -17.18
CA PHE A 226 1.95 6.07 -18.52
C PHE A 226 0.74 7.02 -18.46
N GLY A 227 -0.17 6.80 -17.50
CA GLY A 227 -1.32 7.66 -17.29
C GLY A 227 -0.93 9.09 -16.88
N ILE A 228 0.11 9.24 -16.04
CA ILE A 228 0.68 10.55 -15.71
C ILE A 228 1.21 11.23 -16.97
N THR A 229 2.04 10.55 -17.77
CA THR A 229 2.63 11.09 -19.01
C THR A 229 1.56 11.56 -19.99
N ILE A 230 0.53 10.74 -20.24
CA ILE A 230 -0.56 11.10 -21.16
C ILE A 230 -1.35 12.30 -20.62
N GLY A 231 -1.74 12.26 -19.34
CA GLY A 231 -2.53 13.33 -18.73
C GLY A 231 -1.80 14.67 -18.77
N THR A 232 -0.51 14.67 -18.46
CA THR A 232 0.32 15.88 -18.51
C THR A 232 0.60 16.35 -19.93
N ALA A 233 0.82 15.45 -20.90
CA ALA A 233 1.05 15.80 -22.30
C ALA A 233 -0.20 16.41 -22.96
N ILE A 234 -1.39 15.83 -22.71
CA ILE A 234 -2.65 16.36 -23.23
C ILE A 234 -2.86 17.81 -22.79
N TYR A 235 -2.59 18.13 -21.52
CA TYR A 235 -2.69 19.51 -21.05
C TYR A 235 -1.59 20.40 -21.65
N GLY A 236 -0.36 19.88 -21.79
CA GLY A 236 0.75 20.60 -22.41
C GLY A 236 0.47 21.01 -23.87
N TRP A 237 -0.27 20.20 -24.64
CA TRP A 237 -0.69 20.59 -25.99
C TRP A 237 -1.78 21.66 -26.02
N ILE A 238 -2.48 21.90 -24.92
CA ILE A 238 -3.53 22.93 -24.80
C ILE A 238 -2.93 24.27 -24.35
N ASP A 239 -1.94 24.23 -23.48
CA ASP A 239 -1.31 25.41 -22.86
C ASP A 239 0.21 25.37 -23.04
N ASP A 240 0.71 26.15 -24.00
CA ASP A 240 2.14 26.24 -24.31
C ASP A 240 3.00 26.74 -23.13
N ASN A 241 2.39 27.43 -22.15
CA ASN A 241 3.06 27.92 -20.94
C ASN A 241 2.84 26.99 -19.73
N ALA A 242 2.44 25.74 -19.94
CA ALA A 242 2.16 24.82 -18.85
C ALA A 242 3.37 24.62 -17.92
N THR A 243 3.12 24.76 -16.60
CA THR A 243 4.15 24.58 -15.58
C THR A 243 4.87 23.23 -15.72
N SER A 244 6.19 23.29 -15.58
CA SER A 244 7.08 22.12 -15.53
C SER A 244 7.87 22.05 -14.22
N SER A 245 7.51 22.87 -13.24
CA SER A 245 8.17 22.84 -11.93
C SER A 245 7.75 21.61 -11.15
N THR A 246 8.73 20.83 -10.70
CA THR A 246 8.52 19.66 -9.83
C THR A 246 8.79 19.96 -8.36
N THR A 247 9.21 21.18 -8.04
CA THR A 247 9.49 21.64 -6.68
C THR A 247 8.46 22.69 -6.26
N CYS A 248 7.97 22.58 -5.02
CA CYS A 248 7.04 23.54 -4.44
C CYS A 248 7.82 24.60 -3.64
N SER A 249 7.50 25.88 -3.83
CA SER A 249 7.99 26.99 -3.01
C SER A 249 7.08 27.22 -1.80
N ASN A 250 7.60 27.81 -0.70
CA ASN A 250 6.83 28.10 0.52
C ASN A 250 6.13 26.88 1.13
N THR A 251 6.90 25.82 1.38
CA THR A 251 6.42 24.58 1.99
C THR A 251 5.93 24.82 3.42
N LEU A 252 4.96 24.02 3.87
CA LEU A 252 4.43 24.12 5.21
C LEU A 252 5.53 23.76 6.24
N ASP A 253 5.56 24.46 7.37
CA ASP A 253 6.54 24.17 8.41
C ASP A 253 6.40 22.72 8.91
N SER A 254 7.54 22.07 9.14
CA SER A 254 7.62 20.65 9.40
C SER A 254 6.90 20.20 10.67
N HIS A 255 6.65 21.12 11.62
CA HIS A 255 5.89 20.83 12.83
C HIS A 255 4.42 20.46 12.55
N TRP A 256 3.84 20.95 11.45
CA TRP A 256 2.47 20.60 11.06
C TRP A 256 2.32 19.13 10.64
N ASN A 257 3.40 18.48 10.21
CA ASN A 257 3.36 17.07 9.80
C ASN A 257 2.90 16.15 10.94
N PHE A 258 3.20 16.50 12.20
CA PHE A 258 2.74 15.74 13.36
C PHE A 258 1.22 15.79 13.55
N LEU A 259 0.53 16.76 12.97
CA LEU A 259 -0.93 16.83 12.94
C LEU A 259 -1.51 16.13 11.70
N PHE A 260 -0.88 16.30 10.54
CA PHE A 260 -1.37 15.75 9.28
C PHE A 260 -1.21 14.23 9.17
N VAL A 261 -0.13 13.66 9.70
CA VAL A 261 0.11 12.20 9.71
C VAL A 261 -0.97 11.42 10.46
N PRO A 262 -1.34 11.75 11.71
CA PRO A 262 -2.42 11.04 12.39
C PRO A 262 -3.78 11.30 11.75
N ALA A 263 -4.01 12.48 11.15
CA ALA A 263 -5.24 12.77 10.40
C ALA A 263 -5.34 11.88 9.14
N PHE A 264 -4.24 11.72 8.40
CA PHE A 264 -4.15 10.82 7.26
C PHE A 264 -4.35 9.35 7.67
N ALA A 265 -3.68 8.90 8.73
CA ALA A 265 -3.86 7.55 9.28
C ALA A 265 -5.31 7.30 9.72
N PHE A 266 -5.98 8.28 10.32
CA PHE A 266 -7.40 8.21 10.65
C PHE A 266 -8.26 8.01 9.40
N CYS A 267 -8.05 8.81 8.35
CA CYS A 267 -8.78 8.67 7.08
C CYS A 267 -8.57 7.28 6.47
N LEU A 268 -7.33 6.77 6.47
CA LEU A 268 -7.02 5.42 5.97
C LEU A 268 -7.69 4.31 6.77
N THR A 269 -7.72 4.40 8.10
CA THR A 269 -8.43 3.41 8.92
C THR A 269 -9.92 3.41 8.65
N TYR A 270 -10.49 4.57 8.32
CA TYR A 270 -11.89 4.71 7.93
C TYR A 270 -12.16 4.10 6.55
N VAL A 271 -11.35 4.45 5.54
CA VAL A 271 -11.45 3.91 4.17
C VAL A 271 -11.33 2.38 4.17
N ASN A 272 -10.42 1.83 4.98
CA ASN A 272 -10.20 0.38 5.12
C ASN A 272 -11.13 -0.33 6.13
N GLN A 273 -12.24 0.31 6.54
CA GLN A 273 -13.29 -0.31 7.36
C GLN A 273 -12.82 -0.83 8.74
N ALA A 274 -11.89 -0.14 9.39
CA ALA A 274 -11.41 -0.55 10.72
C ALA A 274 -12.47 -0.36 11.82
N LYS A 275 -12.34 -1.11 12.92
CA LYS A 275 -13.20 -0.91 14.10
C LYS A 275 -12.74 0.28 14.92
N TRP A 276 -13.67 1.08 15.43
CA TRP A 276 -13.41 2.23 16.30
C TRP A 276 -12.46 1.94 17.47
N LYS A 277 -12.57 0.76 18.09
CA LYS A 277 -11.67 0.35 19.19
C LYS A 277 -10.23 0.08 18.74
N GLN A 278 -9.99 -0.21 17.47
CA GLN A 278 -8.67 -0.51 16.91
C GLN A 278 -7.98 0.71 16.31
N MET A 279 -8.74 1.70 15.84
CA MET A 279 -8.21 2.89 15.16
C MET A 279 -7.13 3.63 15.96
N PRO A 280 -7.28 3.91 17.28
CA PRO A 280 -6.28 4.69 18.02
C PRO A 280 -4.90 4.02 18.05
N VAL A 281 -4.87 2.70 18.18
CA VAL A 281 -3.61 1.94 18.20
C VAL A 281 -2.95 1.97 16.82
N MET A 282 -3.73 1.82 15.76
CA MET A 282 -3.22 1.85 14.39
C MET A 282 -2.62 3.22 14.04
N ILE A 283 -3.28 4.30 14.48
CA ILE A 283 -2.80 5.67 14.31
C ILE A 283 -1.49 5.89 15.08
N LEU A 284 -1.39 5.37 16.31
CA LEU A 284 -0.17 5.48 17.11
C LEU A 284 1.01 4.75 16.46
N ILE A 285 0.80 3.54 15.95
CA ILE A 285 1.85 2.78 15.25
C ILE A 285 2.30 3.53 13.98
N ALA A 286 1.36 4.10 13.23
CA ALA A 286 1.68 4.89 12.04
C ALA A 286 2.49 6.16 12.39
N LEU A 287 2.13 6.84 13.48
CA LEU A 287 2.86 8.00 13.98
C LEU A 287 4.28 7.64 14.39
N VAL A 288 4.49 6.52 15.09
CA VAL A 288 5.84 6.05 15.47
C VAL A 288 6.69 5.82 14.22
N GLY A 289 6.15 5.17 13.19
CA GLY A 289 6.84 4.97 11.91
C GLY A 289 7.27 6.29 11.27
N TYR A 290 6.38 7.27 11.23
CA TYR A 290 6.70 8.60 10.69
C TYR A 290 7.75 9.34 11.51
N ILE A 291 7.66 9.31 12.84
CA ILE A 291 8.61 9.99 13.73
C ILE A 291 10.03 9.47 13.50
N VAL A 292 10.18 8.14 13.45
CA VAL A 292 11.48 7.50 13.18
C VAL A 292 12.01 7.92 11.82
N ASN A 293 11.15 7.92 10.80
CA ASN A 293 11.52 8.34 9.45
C ASN A 293 11.98 9.80 9.42
N PHE A 294 11.23 10.69 10.06
CA PHE A 294 11.52 12.12 10.11
C PHE A 294 12.89 12.45 10.71
N PHE A 295 13.23 11.84 11.84
CA PHE A 295 14.53 12.05 12.48
C PHE A 295 15.69 11.42 11.69
N LEU A 296 15.46 10.27 11.06
CA LEU A 296 16.47 9.61 10.24
C LEU A 296 16.74 10.37 8.94
N SER A 297 15.71 10.89 8.27
CA SER A 297 15.86 11.67 7.03
C SER A 297 16.65 12.96 7.27
N LYS A 298 16.55 13.56 8.47
CA LYS A 298 17.42 14.69 8.87
C LYS A 298 18.88 14.28 9.10
N LYS A 299 19.12 13.03 9.53
CA LYS A 299 20.47 12.53 9.82
C LYS A 299 21.17 11.96 8.59
N PHE A 300 20.41 11.34 7.68
CA PHE A 300 20.87 10.62 6.49
C PHE A 300 20.13 11.10 5.22
N PRO A 301 20.37 12.33 4.74
CA PRO A 301 19.64 12.89 3.59
C PRO A 301 19.89 12.11 2.27
N ASN A 302 21.03 11.43 2.15
CA ASN A 302 21.42 10.69 0.94
C ASN A 302 20.94 9.22 0.93
N SER A 303 20.21 8.76 1.96
CA SER A 303 19.85 7.35 2.10
C SER A 303 18.43 7.15 2.62
N THR A 304 17.44 7.53 1.79
CA THR A 304 16.01 7.37 2.08
C THR A 304 15.60 5.91 2.30
N GLN A 305 16.26 4.98 1.61
CA GLN A 305 16.10 3.52 1.75
C GLN A 305 16.34 3.03 3.18
N ILE A 306 17.46 3.45 3.78
CA ILE A 306 17.83 3.12 5.16
C ILE A 306 16.80 3.70 6.14
N CYS A 307 16.37 4.94 5.89
CA CYS A 307 15.35 5.61 6.72
C CYS A 307 14.03 4.83 6.73
N ASN A 308 13.57 4.38 5.55
CA ASN A 308 12.35 3.60 5.40
C ASN A 308 12.47 2.23 6.08
N THR A 309 13.60 1.54 5.94
CA THR A 309 13.85 0.22 6.55
C THR A 309 13.81 0.28 8.08
N ILE A 310 14.51 1.26 8.69
CA ILE A 310 14.54 1.40 10.16
C ILE A 310 13.17 1.83 10.70
N SER A 311 12.45 2.68 9.97
CA SER A 311 11.08 3.08 10.33
C SER A 311 10.12 1.88 10.29
N ALA A 312 10.23 1.06 9.25
CA ALA A 312 9.48 -0.18 9.09
C ALA A 312 9.80 -1.20 10.20
N PHE A 313 11.06 -1.28 10.63
CA PHE A 313 11.49 -2.08 11.78
C PHE A 313 10.85 -1.61 13.09
N ALA A 314 10.84 -0.31 13.37
CA ALA A 314 10.18 0.25 14.55
C ALA A 314 8.66 -0.03 14.55
N VAL A 315 8.01 0.10 13.39
CA VAL A 315 6.60 -0.25 13.18
C VAL A 315 6.36 -1.75 13.43
N GLY A 316 7.24 -2.63 12.94
CA GLY A 316 7.18 -4.08 13.18
C GLY A 316 7.25 -4.45 14.66
N ILE A 317 8.13 -3.82 15.43
CA ILE A 317 8.25 -4.01 16.88
C ILE A 317 6.95 -3.59 17.59
N CYS A 318 6.44 -2.39 17.27
CA CYS A 318 5.23 -1.85 17.91
C CYS A 318 4.00 -2.72 17.61
N ALA A 319 3.85 -3.18 16.36
CA ALA A 319 2.76 -4.06 15.98
C ALA A 319 2.85 -5.44 16.65
N ASN A 320 4.06 -5.99 16.80
CA ASN A 320 4.27 -7.26 17.51
C ASN A 320 3.94 -7.12 19.01
N LEU A 321 4.37 -6.02 19.64
CA LEU A 321 4.03 -5.72 21.03
C LEU A 321 2.52 -5.61 21.22
N TYR A 322 1.83 -4.89 20.34
CA TYR A 322 0.37 -4.79 20.36
C TYR A 322 -0.31 -6.16 20.20
N SER A 323 0.18 -6.99 19.27
CA SER A 323 -0.36 -8.34 19.05
C SER A 323 -0.28 -9.22 20.30
N ARG A 324 0.79 -9.09 21.10
CA ARG A 324 0.97 -9.83 22.35
C ARG A 324 0.08 -9.33 23.48
N LEU A 325 -0.09 -8.01 23.61
CA LEU A 325 -0.82 -7.41 24.72
C LEU A 325 -2.35 -7.47 24.58
N ARG A 326 -2.87 -7.47 23.34
CA ARG A 326 -4.31 -7.33 23.07
C ARG A 326 -4.91 -8.46 22.24
N HIS A 327 -4.18 -9.55 22.02
CA HIS A 327 -4.59 -10.69 21.17
C HIS A 327 -5.08 -10.31 19.76
N GLY A 328 -4.72 -9.12 19.28
CA GLY A 328 -5.15 -8.58 17.99
C GLY A 328 -4.35 -9.13 16.80
N VAL A 329 -4.89 -8.96 15.59
CA VAL A 329 -4.22 -9.34 14.34
C VAL A 329 -3.12 -8.32 14.03
N ALA A 330 -1.85 -8.69 14.24
CA ALA A 330 -0.70 -7.82 13.98
C ALA A 330 -0.70 -7.23 12.55
N ALA A 331 -1.04 -8.05 11.55
CA ALA A 331 -1.04 -7.64 10.14
C ALA A 331 -2.06 -6.53 9.84
N ALA A 332 -3.24 -6.59 10.46
CA ALA A 332 -4.26 -5.55 10.30
C ALA A 332 -3.78 -4.21 10.88
N ALA A 333 -3.05 -4.24 12.00
CA ALA A 333 -2.58 -3.04 12.69
C ALA A 333 -1.45 -2.30 11.94
N LEU A 334 -0.73 -3.00 11.05
CA LEU A 334 0.37 -2.44 10.26
C LEU A 334 -0.11 -1.60 9.07
N LEU A 335 -1.32 -1.87 8.55
CA LEU A 335 -1.77 -1.34 7.27
C LEU A 335 -1.64 0.20 7.14
N PRO A 336 -2.14 1.02 8.09
CA PRO A 336 -2.05 2.48 7.95
C PRO A 336 -0.61 2.99 8.08
N ALA A 337 0.23 2.33 8.87
CA ALA A 337 1.64 2.69 9.00
C ALA A 337 2.40 2.48 7.69
N ILE A 338 2.08 1.42 6.97
CA ILE A 338 2.64 1.14 5.64
C ILE A 338 2.26 2.26 4.66
N PHE A 339 0.97 2.63 4.61
CA PHE A 339 0.51 3.71 3.73
C PHE A 339 1.06 5.10 4.10
N VAL A 340 1.57 5.30 5.33
CA VAL A 340 2.30 6.51 5.71
C VAL A 340 3.75 6.48 5.23
N LEU A 341 4.38 5.30 5.17
CA LEU A 341 5.77 5.13 4.72
C LEU A 341 5.91 5.08 3.19
N VAL A 342 4.90 4.55 2.48
CA VAL A 342 4.90 4.38 1.03
C VAL A 342 5.09 5.69 0.24
N PRO A 343 4.37 6.80 0.56
CA PRO A 343 4.47 8.05 -0.18
C PRO A 343 5.87 8.65 -0.11
N SER A 344 6.56 8.55 1.03
CA SER A 344 7.94 9.00 1.20
C SER A 344 8.92 8.28 0.27
N GLY A 345 8.69 6.98 0.02
CA GLY A 345 9.46 6.22 -0.97
C GLY A 345 9.17 6.67 -2.40
N LEU A 346 7.89 6.89 -2.74
CA LEU A 346 7.47 7.33 -4.07
C LEU A 346 7.96 8.75 -4.42
N ALA A 347 7.86 9.69 -3.48
CA ALA A 347 8.40 11.04 -3.63
C ALA A 347 9.90 11.01 -3.94
N ALA A 348 10.64 10.09 -3.32
CA ALA A 348 12.07 9.88 -3.58
C ALA A 348 12.37 9.20 -4.93
N THR A 349 11.43 8.43 -5.50
CA THR A 349 11.65 7.65 -6.74
C THR A 349 11.54 8.42 -8.05
N GLY A 350 11.01 9.65 -8.07
CA GLY A 350 10.98 10.49 -9.28
C GLY A 350 9.96 10.07 -10.35
N SER A 351 8.93 9.27 -10.02
CA SER A 351 7.92 8.82 -10.99
C SER A 351 7.20 9.93 -11.74
N LEU A 352 6.87 11.02 -11.03
CA LEU A 352 6.30 12.22 -11.64
C LEU A 352 7.32 12.96 -12.52
N LEU A 353 8.59 12.96 -12.12
CA LEU A 353 9.67 13.65 -12.83
C LEU A 353 9.87 13.06 -14.23
N SER A 354 9.94 11.73 -14.35
CA SER A 354 10.08 11.09 -15.66
C SER A 354 8.82 11.26 -16.51
N GLY A 355 7.62 11.12 -15.91
CA GLY A 355 6.37 11.25 -16.64
C GLY A 355 6.22 12.65 -17.23
N LEU A 356 6.65 13.67 -16.48
CA LEU A 356 6.69 15.05 -16.94
C LEU A 356 7.80 15.30 -17.98
N SER A 357 9.00 14.73 -17.79
CA SER A 357 10.10 14.83 -18.77
C SER A 357 9.67 14.30 -20.14
N THR A 358 9.15 13.07 -20.17
CA THR A 358 8.64 12.45 -21.41
C THR A 358 7.48 13.26 -21.98
N ALA A 359 6.56 13.77 -21.15
CA ALA A 359 5.47 14.62 -21.65
C ALA A 359 5.97 15.93 -22.27
N ASN A 360 7.01 16.55 -21.71
CA ASN A 360 7.61 17.77 -22.25
C ASN A 360 8.33 17.51 -23.57
N GLU A 361 9.03 16.37 -23.70
CA GLU A 361 9.59 15.90 -24.98
C GLU A 361 8.50 15.71 -26.05
N LEU A 362 7.37 15.10 -25.68
CA LEU A 362 6.21 14.93 -26.58
C LEU A 362 5.56 16.26 -27.00
N THR A 363 5.71 17.32 -26.20
CA THR A 363 5.09 18.63 -26.42
C THR A 363 6.07 19.64 -27.03
N ASN A 364 7.31 19.23 -27.36
CA ASN A 364 8.40 20.13 -27.78
C ASN A 364 8.64 21.31 -26.81
N SER A 365 8.30 21.15 -25.53
CA SER A 365 8.49 22.20 -24.53
C SER A 365 9.95 22.26 -24.12
N THR A 366 10.60 23.42 -24.23
CA THR A 366 12.02 23.62 -23.87
C THR A 366 12.28 23.81 -22.38
N SER A 367 11.28 23.58 -21.54
CA SER A 367 11.34 23.77 -20.09
C SER A 367 12.23 22.70 -19.45
N THR A 368 13.41 23.09 -18.96
CA THR A 368 14.33 22.21 -18.23
C THR A 368 13.68 21.75 -16.92
N VAL A 369 13.52 20.45 -16.76
CA VAL A 369 12.94 19.86 -15.54
C VAL A 369 14.04 19.71 -14.48
N ASN A 370 14.23 20.72 -13.64
CA ASN A 370 15.12 20.65 -12.47
C ASN A 370 14.36 20.09 -11.26
N GLY A 371 14.54 18.79 -10.97
CA GLY A 371 14.00 18.14 -9.77
C GLY A 371 15.04 17.96 -8.67
N THR A 372 14.64 18.05 -7.41
CA THR A 372 15.46 17.73 -6.22
C THR A 372 15.22 16.31 -5.70
N SER A 373 14.77 15.38 -6.56
CA SER A 373 14.67 13.98 -6.14
C SER A 373 16.05 13.51 -5.66
N THR A 374 16.09 12.84 -4.50
CA THR A 374 17.33 12.27 -3.94
C THR A 374 18.01 11.28 -4.89
N VAL A 375 17.29 10.85 -5.93
CA VAL A 375 17.78 10.12 -7.09
C VAL A 375 17.90 11.10 -8.26
N ALA A 376 19.12 11.33 -8.75
CA ALA A 376 19.36 12.06 -9.99
C ALA A 376 18.85 11.20 -11.15
N VAL A 377 17.71 11.56 -11.73
CA VAL A 377 17.22 10.95 -12.97
C VAL A 377 18.00 11.59 -14.11
N SER A 378 19.03 10.90 -14.58
CA SER A 378 19.70 11.29 -15.83
C SER A 378 18.72 11.07 -16.99
N SER A 379 18.79 11.94 -17.99
CA SER A 379 17.89 12.01 -19.16
C SER A 379 17.77 10.70 -19.98
N ASP A 380 18.57 9.68 -19.67
CA ASP A 380 18.58 8.35 -20.31
C ASP A 380 17.93 7.23 -19.45
N SER A 381 17.56 7.51 -18.18
CA SER A 381 16.95 6.51 -17.29
C SER A 381 15.42 6.57 -17.37
N SER A 382 14.91 5.92 -18.40
CA SER A 382 13.49 5.72 -18.71
C SER A 382 12.73 5.00 -17.59
N LEU A 383 11.40 5.12 -17.62
CA LEU A 383 10.37 4.57 -16.71
C LEU A 383 10.70 3.27 -15.94
N ASP A 384 11.53 2.39 -16.50
CA ASP A 384 12.04 1.16 -15.89
C ASP A 384 12.70 1.41 -14.53
N THR A 385 13.61 2.39 -14.40
CA THR A 385 14.34 2.64 -13.15
C THR A 385 13.42 3.05 -12.00
N ILE A 386 12.31 3.73 -12.30
CA ILE A 386 11.32 4.16 -11.30
C ILE A 386 10.57 2.98 -10.73
N VAL A 387 10.11 2.08 -11.59
CA VAL A 387 9.32 0.93 -11.16
C VAL A 387 10.17 0.00 -10.30
N PHE A 388 11.44 -0.19 -10.66
CA PHE A 388 12.39 -0.93 -9.83
C PHE A 388 12.71 -0.22 -8.51
N ASN A 389 12.83 1.11 -8.48
CA ASN A 389 13.06 1.86 -7.24
C ASN A 389 11.86 1.80 -6.29
N VAL A 390 10.63 1.86 -6.81
CA VAL A 390 9.40 1.71 -6.00
C VAL A 390 9.33 0.30 -5.44
N ALA A 391 9.57 -0.71 -6.27
CA ALA A 391 9.61 -2.10 -5.81
C ALA A 391 10.69 -2.32 -4.75
N ALA A 392 11.90 -1.78 -4.95
CA ALA A 392 13.01 -1.86 -3.99
C ALA A 392 12.64 -1.24 -2.64
N SER A 393 12.08 -0.02 -2.64
CA SER A 393 11.63 0.66 -1.42
C SER A 393 10.60 -0.16 -0.64
N MET A 394 9.70 -0.86 -1.34
CA MET A 394 8.69 -1.69 -0.69
C MET A 394 9.25 -3.03 -0.18
N ILE A 395 10.23 -3.61 -0.88
CA ILE A 395 10.97 -4.79 -0.40
C ILE A 395 11.72 -4.44 0.89
N GLU A 396 12.38 -3.30 0.95
CA GLU A 396 13.06 -2.78 2.14
C GLU A 396 12.10 -2.60 3.33
N ILE A 397 10.94 -2.00 3.11
CA ILE A 397 9.90 -1.88 4.15
C ILE A 397 9.43 -3.27 4.60
N ALA A 398 9.24 -4.22 3.68
CA ALA A 398 8.85 -5.59 4.04
C ALA A 398 9.92 -6.27 4.91
N VAL A 399 11.20 -6.15 4.53
CA VAL A 399 12.34 -6.67 5.31
C VAL A 399 12.42 -6.00 6.68
N GLY A 400 12.26 -4.68 6.76
CA GLY A 400 12.22 -3.96 8.03
C GLY A 400 11.11 -4.47 8.94
N ILE A 401 9.88 -4.61 8.42
CA ILE A 401 8.74 -5.11 9.18
C ILE A 401 8.99 -6.54 9.69
N THR A 402 9.49 -7.46 8.86
CA THR A 402 9.70 -8.85 9.28
C THR A 402 10.81 -8.99 10.30
N VAL A 403 11.91 -8.25 10.15
CA VAL A 403 12.98 -8.20 11.16
C VAL A 403 12.47 -7.55 12.45
N GLY A 404 11.62 -6.52 12.38
CA GLY A 404 10.99 -5.93 13.57
C GLY A 404 10.04 -6.90 14.27
N ARG A 405 9.47 -7.83 13.51
CA ARG A 405 8.53 -8.82 14.01
C ARG A 405 9.19 -10.08 14.56
N ILE A 406 10.48 -10.04 14.97
CA ILE A 406 11.23 -11.19 15.54
C ILE A 406 10.27 -12.05 16.37
N GLU A 407 9.87 -13.14 15.71
CA GLU A 407 9.17 -14.23 16.31
C GLU A 407 10.20 -14.82 17.27
N LYS A 408 10.02 -14.55 18.57
CA LYS A 408 10.29 -15.60 19.55
C LYS A 408 9.27 -16.72 19.30
N GLY A 409 9.39 -17.39 18.15
CA GLY A 409 8.84 -18.69 17.91
C GLY A 409 9.69 -19.64 18.74
N ASN A 410 9.03 -20.31 19.68
CA ASN A 410 9.61 -21.47 20.33
C ASN A 410 10.31 -22.35 19.31
N ARG A 411 11.49 -22.84 19.70
CA ARG A 411 12.13 -24.01 19.10
C ARG A 411 11.08 -25.02 18.68
N LEU A 412 10.97 -25.30 17.39
CA LEU A 412 10.87 -26.65 16.82
C LEU A 412 11.07 -26.57 15.30
N ARG A 413 12.31 -26.91 14.90
CA ARG A 413 12.73 -27.43 13.60
C ARG A 413 12.35 -26.63 12.34
N TYR A 414 13.21 -25.70 11.94
CA TYR A 414 13.78 -25.64 10.58
C TYR A 414 15.12 -24.89 10.64
N THR A 415 16.10 -25.50 11.31
CA THR A 415 17.52 -25.16 11.18
C THR A 415 17.95 -25.46 9.75
N HIS A 416 18.14 -24.42 8.92
CA HIS A 416 19.25 -24.33 7.93
C HIS A 416 19.23 -23.09 7.02
N CYS A 417 18.35 -22.09 7.21
CA CYS A 417 18.24 -20.97 6.25
C CYS A 417 18.41 -19.56 6.84
N SER A 418 18.91 -19.40 8.07
CA SER A 418 19.04 -18.08 8.71
C SER A 418 20.46 -17.51 8.72
N HIS A 419 21.45 -18.18 8.13
CA HIS A 419 22.84 -17.69 8.10
C HIS A 419 23.23 -16.92 6.82
N ALA A 420 22.35 -16.82 5.82
CA ALA A 420 22.69 -16.18 4.54
C ALA A 420 22.31 -14.69 4.44
N PHE A 421 21.43 -14.17 5.30
CA PHE A 421 20.88 -12.80 5.10
C PHE A 421 21.59 -11.70 5.91
N SER A 422 22.44 -12.06 6.88
CA SER A 422 23.23 -11.09 7.65
C SER A 422 24.63 -10.83 7.07
N MET A 423 25.00 -11.50 5.97
CA MET A 423 26.34 -11.38 5.34
C MET A 423 26.35 -10.57 4.03
N CYS A 424 25.19 -10.31 3.40
CA CYS A 424 25.14 -9.54 2.15
C CYS A 424 25.15 -8.01 2.32
N PHE A 425 25.08 -7.48 3.53
CA PHE A 425 25.15 -6.02 3.79
C PHE A 425 26.50 -5.54 4.34
N ALA A 426 27.53 -6.40 4.34
CA ALA A 426 28.86 -6.08 4.89
C ALA A 426 30.01 -6.21 3.89
N VAL A 427 29.75 -6.44 2.59
CA VAL A 427 30.81 -6.58 1.57
C VAL A 427 30.48 -5.76 0.34
N GLU A 428 30.42 -4.42 0.48
CA GLU A 428 30.70 -3.49 -0.62
C GLU A 428 30.92 -2.06 -0.11
N VAL A 429 31.82 -1.92 0.87
CA VAL A 429 32.46 -0.63 1.16
C VAL A 429 33.91 -0.90 1.57
N THR A 430 34.83 -0.79 0.62
CA THR A 430 36.21 -0.27 0.71
C THR A 430 37.00 -0.72 -0.54
N PRO A 431 38.00 0.09 -0.98
CA PRO A 431 38.08 0.69 -2.32
C PRO A 431 38.42 -0.26 -3.48
#